data_AF-A0AAP0NN56-F1
#
_entry.id   AF-A0AAP0NN56-F1
#
_cell.length_a   1.000
_cell.length_b   1.000
_cell.length_c   1.000
_cell.angle_alpha   90.00
_cell.angle_beta   90.00
_cell.angle_gamma   90.00
#
_symmetry.space_group_name_H-M   'P 1'
#
loop_
_entity.id
_entity.type
_entity.pdbx_description
1 polymer ?
#
loop_
_entity_poly.entity_id
_entity_poly.type
_entity_poly.pdbx_seq_one_letter_code
_entity_poly.pdbx_strand_id
1 'polypeptide(L)'
;MVYNKVHEEGFKENGLSDAARAIGEVVAKMDTEGIVDLIEWLECNDNQSCSPMNDCDLICASLEGVDPYLALFEDGFEPIRVSYYIEPVFRGGQVFILRSPPCEGPLSRVVMVTLPEEEAVKLWEDGLIMRFSPTILMGVNKHHA
;
A
#
# COMPACT_ATOMS: atom_id res chain seq x y z
N MET A 1 -0.51 6.14 -11.09
CA MET A 1 -1.44 5.24 -10.38
C MET A 1 -2.79 5.92 -10.30
N VAL A 2 -3.87 5.20 -10.56
CA VAL A 2 -5.24 5.71 -10.37
C VAL A 2 -5.69 5.34 -8.96
N TYR A 3 -6.23 6.30 -8.22
CA TYR A 3 -6.69 6.11 -6.86
C TYR A 3 -8.21 6.20 -6.82
N ASN A 4 -8.85 5.28 -6.11
CA ASN A 4 -10.27 5.38 -5.80
C ASN A 4 -10.46 5.57 -4.31
N LYS A 5 -11.27 6.56 -3.95
CA LYS A 5 -11.57 6.86 -2.56
C LYS A 5 -12.63 5.89 -2.05
N VAL A 6 -12.33 5.23 -0.94
CA VAL A 6 -13.32 4.45 -0.19
C VAL A 6 -13.94 5.38 0.84
N HIS A 7 -15.26 5.53 0.79
CA HIS A 7 -15.99 6.34 1.76
C HIS A 7 -16.30 5.51 3.00
N GLU A 8 -15.88 6.02 4.16
CA GLU A 8 -16.17 5.44 5.48
C GLU A 8 -17.58 5.86 5.92
N GLU A 9 -18.60 5.21 5.38
CA GLU A 9 -19.97 5.36 5.92
C GLU A 9 -20.26 4.21 6.88
N GLY A 10 -20.04 4.46 8.18
CA GLY A 10 -20.58 3.62 9.24
C GLY A 10 -19.83 2.32 9.53
N PHE A 11 -18.52 2.25 9.28
CA PHE A 11 -17.72 1.14 9.79
C PHE A 11 -17.78 1.11 11.32
N LYS A 12 -18.23 -0.02 11.86
CA LYS A 12 -18.02 -0.30 13.29
C LYS A 12 -16.54 -0.61 13.48
N GLU A 13 -16.00 -0.25 14.65
CA GLU A 13 -14.69 -0.69 15.09
C GLU A 13 -14.62 -2.23 14.94
N ASN A 14 -13.62 -2.74 14.19
CA ASN A 14 -13.46 -4.16 13.79
C ASN A 14 -14.39 -4.70 12.69
N GLY A 15 -15.03 -3.84 11.89
CA GLY A 15 -15.85 -4.22 10.73
C GLY A 15 -15.06 -4.70 9.50
N LEU A 16 -14.16 -5.69 9.66
CA LEU A 16 -13.29 -6.17 8.57
C LEU A 16 -14.09 -6.59 7.32
N SER A 17 -15.24 -7.24 7.51
CA SER A 17 -16.11 -7.63 6.40
C SER A 17 -16.73 -6.43 5.69
N ASP A 18 -17.09 -5.39 6.44
CA ASP A 18 -17.69 -4.18 5.86
C ASP A 18 -16.64 -3.37 5.10
N ALA A 19 -15.44 -3.22 5.65
CA ALA A 19 -14.30 -2.62 4.97
C ALA A 19 -13.93 -3.40 3.70
N ALA A 20 -13.82 -4.73 3.77
CA ALA A 20 -13.52 -5.57 2.61
C ALA A 20 -14.60 -5.45 1.52
N ARG A 21 -15.89 -5.40 1.91
CA ARG A 21 -16.99 -5.17 0.97
C ARG A 21 -16.87 -3.80 0.31
N ALA A 22 -16.68 -2.73 1.08
CA ALA A 22 -16.58 -1.37 0.56
C ALA A 22 -15.41 -1.21 -0.42
N ILE A 23 -14.24 -1.76 -0.08
CA ILE A 23 -13.07 -1.80 -0.98
C ILE A 23 -13.41 -2.58 -2.25
N GLY A 24 -14.00 -3.77 -2.11
CA GLY A 24 -14.38 -4.61 -3.25
C GLY A 24 -15.37 -3.93 -4.20
N GLU A 25 -16.37 -3.22 -3.66
CA GLU A 25 -17.35 -2.46 -4.46
C GLU A 25 -16.69 -1.31 -5.21
N VAL A 26 -15.77 -0.59 -4.59
CA VAL A 26 -15.05 0.53 -5.22
C VAL A 26 -14.11 0.01 -6.33
N VAL A 27 -13.37 -1.08 -6.08
CA VAL A 27 -12.50 -1.70 -7.07
C VAL A 27 -13.30 -2.27 -8.24
N ALA A 28 -14.46 -2.89 -7.99
CA ALA A 28 -15.30 -3.46 -9.04
C ALA A 28 -15.96 -2.41 -9.95
N LYS A 29 -16.17 -1.18 -9.45
CA LYS A 29 -16.69 -0.05 -10.23
C LYS A 29 -15.63 0.62 -11.10
N MET A 30 -14.36 0.25 -10.96
CA MET A 30 -13.29 0.80 -11.78
C MET A 30 -13.42 0.26 -13.20
N ASP A 31 -13.91 1.10 -14.10
CA ASP A 31 -14.09 0.76 -15.50
C ASP A 31 -12.96 1.36 -16.37
N THR A 32 -12.77 0.77 -17.54
CA THR A 32 -11.76 1.22 -18.49
C THR A 32 -12.06 2.62 -19.00
N GLU A 33 -13.34 3.00 -19.08
CA GLU A 33 -13.79 4.32 -19.55
C GLU A 33 -13.34 5.43 -18.60
N GLY A 34 -13.58 5.30 -17.29
CA GLY A 34 -13.10 6.28 -16.32
C GLY A 34 -11.58 6.42 -16.27
N ILE A 35 -10.82 5.35 -16.58
CA ILE A 35 -9.36 5.41 -16.70
C ILE A 35 -8.95 6.19 -17.95
N VAL A 36 -9.59 5.93 -19.09
CA VAL A 36 -9.33 6.64 -20.35
C VAL A 36 -9.66 8.12 -20.21
N ASP A 37 -10.82 8.46 -19.63
CA ASP A 37 -11.23 9.85 -19.37
C ASP A 37 -10.20 10.58 -18.50
N LEU A 38 -9.65 9.92 -17.48
CA LEU A 38 -8.61 10.49 -16.63
C LEU A 38 -7.31 10.73 -17.40
N ILE A 39 -6.92 9.80 -18.29
CA ILE A 39 -5.74 9.97 -19.15
C ILE A 39 -5.93 11.18 -20.07
N GLU A 40 -7.06 11.25 -20.77
CA GLU A 40 -7.38 12.37 -21.67
C GLU A 40 -7.39 13.71 -20.91
N TRP A 41 -7.96 13.73 -19.71
CA TRP A 41 -7.95 14.91 -18.85
C TRP A 41 -6.52 15.33 -18.46
N LEU A 42 -5.66 14.38 -18.07
CA LEU A 42 -4.27 14.68 -17.70
C LEU A 42 -3.49 15.25 -18.89
N GLU A 43 -3.62 14.65 -20.08
CA GLU A 43 -2.99 15.14 -21.31
C GLU A 43 -3.41 16.58 -21.65
N CYS A 44 -4.66 16.94 -21.37
CA CYS A 44 -5.17 18.30 -21.59
C CYS A 44 -4.74 19.31 -20.52
N ASN A 45 -4.26 18.86 -19.36
CA ASN A 45 -3.98 19.69 -18.18
C ASN A 45 -2.55 19.56 -17.65
N ASP A 46 -1.61 19.11 -18.49
CA ASP A 46 -0.20 18.78 -18.16
C ASP A 46 0.59 19.86 -17.40
N ASN A 47 0.12 21.12 -17.42
CA ASN A 47 0.78 22.26 -16.78
C ASN A 47 0.22 22.60 -15.38
N GLN A 48 -0.86 21.97 -14.93
CA GLN A 48 -1.38 22.15 -13.58
C GLN A 48 -0.67 21.18 -12.65
N SER A 49 0.03 21.69 -11.65
CA SER A 49 0.48 20.85 -10.55
C SER A 49 -0.75 20.21 -9.93
N CYS A 50 -0.93 18.90 -10.14
CA CYS A 50 -1.94 18.14 -9.43
C CYS A 50 -1.76 18.43 -7.95
N SER A 51 -2.81 18.93 -7.29
CA SER A 51 -2.78 19.12 -5.84
C SER A 51 -2.30 17.81 -5.22
N PRO A 52 -1.34 17.82 -4.27
CA PRO A 52 -0.99 16.59 -3.58
C PRO A 52 -2.29 16.02 -3.02
N MET A 53 -2.73 14.88 -3.54
CA MET A 53 -4.03 14.24 -3.25
C MET A 53 -4.14 13.76 -1.79
N ASN A 54 -3.28 14.25 -0.91
CA ASN A 54 -2.81 13.56 0.28
C ASN A 54 -2.97 14.43 1.52
N ASP A 55 -4.08 15.17 1.60
CA ASP A 55 -4.26 16.12 2.69
C ASP A 55 -4.61 15.39 4.01
N CYS A 56 -5.23 14.20 3.99
CA CYS A 56 -5.58 13.41 5.18
C CYS A 56 -5.82 11.89 4.97
N ASP A 57 -5.88 11.34 3.75
CA ASP A 57 -6.36 9.97 3.52
C ASP A 57 -5.25 8.90 3.66
N LEU A 58 -5.59 7.70 4.16
CA LEU A 58 -4.71 6.54 4.15
C LEU A 58 -4.67 5.92 2.75
N ILE A 59 -3.47 5.79 2.18
CA ILE A 59 -3.29 5.21 0.85
C ILE A 59 -2.95 3.72 0.97
N CYS A 60 -3.73 2.86 0.32
CA CYS A 60 -3.49 1.42 0.27
C CYS A 60 -3.22 0.97 -1.18
N ALA A 61 -2.20 0.15 -1.38
CA ALA A 61 -1.93 -0.47 -2.67
C ALA A 61 -1.47 -1.92 -2.51
N SER A 62 -2.03 -2.83 -3.31
CA SER A 62 -1.50 -4.20 -3.46
C SER A 62 -0.66 -4.27 -4.72
N LEU A 63 0.59 -4.68 -4.54
CA LEU A 63 1.56 -4.98 -5.59
C LEU A 63 1.91 -6.47 -5.59
N GLU A 64 1.06 -7.34 -5.04
CA GLU A 64 1.27 -8.80 -5.01
C GLU A 64 1.38 -9.43 -6.41
N GLY A 65 0.76 -8.78 -7.41
CA GLY A 65 0.86 -9.17 -8.82
C GLY A 65 2.17 -8.77 -9.50
N VAL A 66 3.00 -7.96 -8.85
CA VAL A 66 4.34 -7.59 -9.33
C VAL A 66 5.35 -8.53 -8.69
N ASP A 67 5.94 -9.43 -9.48
CA ASP A 67 6.97 -10.33 -9.01
C ASP A 67 8.37 -9.80 -9.38
N PRO A 68 9.08 -9.13 -8.46
CA PRO A 68 10.40 -8.59 -8.74
C PRO A 68 11.45 -9.68 -8.94
N TYR A 69 11.19 -10.92 -8.47
CA TYR A 69 12.12 -12.04 -8.61
C TYR A 69 12.10 -12.65 -10.02
N LEU A 70 11.15 -12.27 -10.88
CA LEU A 70 11.18 -12.60 -12.30
C LEU A 70 12.16 -11.73 -13.12
N ALA A 71 12.72 -10.68 -12.51
CA ALA A 71 13.77 -9.90 -13.16
C ALA A 71 15.04 -10.74 -13.36
N LEU A 72 15.76 -10.49 -14.46
CA LEU A 72 17.04 -11.11 -14.75
C LEU A 72 18.10 -10.04 -14.94
N PHE A 73 19.23 -10.18 -14.24
CA PHE A 73 20.43 -9.39 -14.51
C PHE A 73 21.10 -9.84 -15.82
N GLU A 74 22.06 -9.07 -16.34
CA GLU A 74 22.70 -9.32 -17.65
C GLU A 74 23.25 -10.75 -17.82
N ASP A 75 23.73 -11.36 -16.73
CA ASP A 75 24.27 -12.73 -16.73
C ASP A 75 23.21 -13.81 -16.43
N GLY A 76 21.92 -13.47 -16.45
CA GLY A 76 20.82 -14.41 -16.19
C GLY A 76 20.60 -14.75 -14.72
N PHE A 77 21.21 -14.01 -13.79
CA PHE A 77 20.98 -14.18 -12.36
C PHE A 77 19.66 -13.56 -11.92
N GLU A 78 18.97 -14.23 -11.01
CA GLU A 78 17.78 -13.73 -10.32
C GLU A 78 18.17 -12.88 -9.09
N PRO A 79 17.33 -11.92 -8.67
CA PRO A 79 17.53 -11.18 -7.43
C PRO A 79 17.55 -12.10 -6.22
N ILE A 80 18.64 -12.05 -5.44
CA ILE A 80 18.71 -12.76 -4.14
C ILE A 80 17.90 -12.00 -3.07
N ARG A 81 17.80 -10.68 -3.21
CA ARG A 81 17.08 -9.80 -2.28
C ARG A 81 16.47 -8.66 -3.05
N VAL A 82 15.24 -8.31 -2.66
CA VAL A 82 14.54 -7.12 -3.13
C VAL A 82 14.28 -6.22 -1.93
N SER A 83 14.59 -4.93 -2.09
CA SER A 83 14.30 -3.89 -1.11
C SER A 83 13.49 -2.80 -1.79
N TYR A 84 12.53 -2.24 -1.05
CA TYR A 84 11.64 -1.22 -1.55
C TYR A 84 11.94 0.09 -0.84
N TYR A 85 12.17 1.14 -1.61
CA TYR A 85 12.23 2.49 -1.10
C TYR A 85 10.89 3.17 -1.41
N ILE A 86 10.21 3.62 -0.36
CA ILE A 86 8.95 4.35 -0.47
C ILE A 86 9.21 5.77 0.00
N GLU A 87 8.90 6.73 -0.86
CA GLU A 87 9.02 8.14 -0.51
C GLU A 87 8.06 8.49 0.62
N PRO A 88 8.49 9.32 1.59
CA PRO A 88 7.66 9.69 2.72
C PRO A 88 6.39 10.42 2.28
N VAL A 89 5.30 10.07 2.95
CA VAL A 89 3.93 10.50 2.65
C VAL A 89 3.60 11.71 3.49
N PHE A 90 2.87 12.67 2.93
CA PHE A 90 2.25 13.71 3.73
C PHE A 90 1.05 13.15 4.51
N ARG A 91 1.06 13.30 5.83
CA ARG A 91 -0.06 13.18 6.78
C ARG A 91 -0.78 11.83 6.91
N GLY A 92 -1.55 11.38 5.90
CA GLY A 92 -2.51 10.27 6.04
C GLY A 92 -1.90 8.86 6.13
N GLY A 93 -0.67 8.70 5.64
CA GLY A 93 0.08 7.45 5.68
C GLY A 93 -0.17 6.53 4.48
N GLN A 94 0.58 5.43 4.43
CA GLN A 94 0.57 4.45 3.34
C GLN A 94 0.70 3.01 3.84
N VAL A 95 0.01 2.11 3.15
CA VAL A 95 0.13 0.66 3.30
C VAL A 95 0.35 0.03 1.93
N PHE A 96 1.46 -0.68 1.77
CA PHE A 96 1.78 -1.45 0.57
C PHE A 96 1.86 -2.93 0.89
N ILE A 97 1.15 -3.73 0.10
CA ILE A 97 1.20 -5.19 0.17
C ILE A 97 2.09 -5.67 -0.97
N LEU A 98 3.14 -6.39 -0.62
CA LEU A 98 4.18 -6.86 -1.52
C LEU A 98 4.26 -8.38 -1.47
N ARG A 99 4.71 -8.96 -2.58
CA ARG A 99 5.01 -10.39 -2.66
C ARG A 99 6.20 -10.72 -1.76
N SER A 100 6.08 -11.80 -1.01
CA SER A 100 7.18 -12.29 -0.18
C SER A 100 8.25 -13.00 -1.00
N PRO A 101 9.47 -13.14 -0.48
CA PRO A 101 10.48 -13.98 -1.10
C PRO A 101 9.95 -15.40 -1.37
N PRO A 102 10.38 -16.07 -2.46
CA PRO A 102 9.85 -17.37 -2.86
C PRO A 102 9.94 -18.47 -1.79
N CYS A 103 10.83 -18.33 -0.81
CA CYS A 103 11.07 -19.30 0.26
C CYS A 103 10.07 -19.23 1.43
N GLU A 104 9.22 -18.20 1.52
CA GLU A 104 8.31 -18.00 2.68
C GLU A 104 6.92 -18.62 2.51
N GLY A 105 6.67 -19.23 1.34
CA GLY A 105 5.42 -19.93 1.03
C GLY A 105 4.37 -19.05 0.33
N PRO A 106 3.34 -19.69 -0.28
CA PRO A 106 2.45 -19.04 -1.26
C PRO A 106 1.46 -18.03 -0.67
N LEU A 107 1.27 -18.03 0.66
CA LEU A 107 0.36 -17.12 1.36
C LEU A 107 1.11 -16.05 2.16
N SER A 108 2.44 -16.04 2.14
CA SER A 108 3.23 -15.02 2.83
C SER A 108 3.09 -13.68 2.10
N ARG A 109 2.92 -12.59 2.85
CA ARG A 109 3.00 -11.22 2.32
C ARG A 109 3.99 -10.39 3.13
N VAL A 110 4.70 -9.51 2.43
CA VAL A 110 5.43 -8.41 3.06
C VAL A 110 4.53 -7.18 3.04
N VAL A 111 4.26 -6.60 4.20
CA VAL A 111 3.45 -5.38 4.31
C VAL A 111 4.35 -4.24 4.77
N MET A 112 4.49 -3.19 3.96
CA MET A 112 5.19 -1.98 4.36
C MET A 112 4.19 -0.91 4.75
N VAL A 113 4.38 -0.36 5.94
CA VAL A 113 3.46 0.61 6.54
C VAL A 113 4.22 1.86 6.93
N THR A 114 3.77 2.99 6.42
CA THR A 114 4.28 4.33 6.75
C THR A 114 3.15 5.11 7.40
N LEU A 115 3.22 5.31 8.71
CA LEU A 115 2.21 6.03 9.49
C LEU A 115 2.89 7.08 10.38
N PRO A 116 2.14 8.07 10.89
CA PRO A 116 2.59 8.88 12.03
C PRO A 116 3.01 7.96 13.19
N GLU A 117 4.05 8.36 13.93
CA GLU A 117 4.66 7.54 14.98
C GLU A 117 3.64 7.03 16.01
N GLU A 118 2.72 7.90 16.44
CA GLU A 118 1.66 7.55 17.39
C GLU A 118 0.71 6.47 16.88
N GLU A 119 0.45 6.42 15.57
CA GLU A 119 -0.41 5.39 14.96
C GLU A 119 0.37 4.11 14.65
N ALA A 120 1.66 4.23 14.28
CA ALA A 120 2.53 3.09 14.02
C ALA A 120 2.71 2.21 15.26
N VAL A 121 2.81 2.81 16.46
CA VAL A 121 2.92 2.07 17.73
C VAL A 121 1.65 1.27 18.03
N LYS A 122 0.46 1.86 17.79
CA LYS A 122 -0.82 1.17 18.01
C LYS A 122 -0.99 -0.05 17.12
N LEU A 123 -0.50 0.01 15.89
CA LEU A 123 -0.57 -1.08 14.92
C LEU A 123 0.12 -2.36 15.44
N TRP A 124 1.14 -2.21 16.28
CA TRP A 124 1.92 -3.32 16.82
C TRP A 124 1.23 -4.03 17.98
N GLU A 125 0.46 -3.26 18.74
CA GLU A 125 -0.31 -3.76 19.87
C GLU A 125 -1.67 -4.32 19.41
N ASP A 126 -2.03 -4.14 18.13
CA ASP A 126 -3.29 -4.58 17.58
C ASP A 126 -3.42 -6.12 17.62
N GLY A 127 -4.46 -6.56 18.31
CA GLY A 127 -4.71 -7.99 18.52
C GLY A 127 -5.10 -8.74 17.24
N LEU A 128 -5.67 -8.09 16.22
CA LEU A 128 -6.00 -8.75 14.96
C LEU A 128 -4.74 -8.98 14.13
N ILE A 129 -3.81 -8.03 14.12
CA ILE A 129 -2.53 -8.16 13.42
C ILE A 129 -1.64 -9.21 14.09
N MET A 130 -1.56 -9.19 15.42
CA MET A 130 -0.73 -10.14 16.17
C MET A 130 -1.18 -11.61 16.03
N ARG A 131 -2.45 -11.87 15.65
CA ARG A 131 -2.93 -13.23 15.35
C ARG A 131 -2.22 -13.87 14.16
N PHE A 132 -1.60 -13.08 13.28
CA PHE A 132 -0.82 -13.59 12.16
C PHE A 132 0.64 -13.90 12.53
N SER A 133 1.05 -13.64 13.79
CA SER A 133 2.44 -13.79 14.25
C SER A 133 3.45 -13.14 13.29
N PRO A 134 3.25 -11.86 12.91
CA PRO A 134 4.10 -11.23 11.90
C PRO A 134 5.54 -11.07 12.38
N THR A 135 6.49 -11.16 11.46
CA THR A 135 7.85 -10.68 11.72
C THR A 135 7.89 -9.18 11.47
N ILE A 136 7.99 -8.39 12.54
CA ILE A 136 7.97 -6.93 12.44
C ILE A 136 9.40 -6.40 12.33
N LEU A 137 9.67 -5.67 11.24
CA LEU A 137 10.93 -4.97 11.01
C LEU A 137 10.66 -3.47 11.07
N MET A 138 11.16 -2.79 12.11
CA MET A 138 11.00 -1.34 12.25
C MET A 138 12.30 -0.60 12.03
N GLY A 139 12.20 0.58 11.41
CA GLY A 139 13.31 1.53 11.31
C GLY A 139 13.76 1.97 12.70
N VAL A 140 15.07 1.91 12.95
CA VAL A 140 15.72 2.17 14.23
C VAL A 140 15.30 3.53 14.82
N ASN A 141 14.97 3.51 16.12
CA ASN A 141 14.89 4.68 17.00
C ASN A 141 15.91 5.76 16.62
N LYS A 142 15.45 6.96 16.26
CA LYS A 142 16.26 8.18 16.33
C LYS A 142 16.34 8.66 17.79
N HIS A 143 16.91 7.83 18.65
CA HIS A 143 17.49 8.29 19.90
C HIS A 143 18.98 7.94 19.86
N HIS A 144 19.81 8.97 19.98
CA HIS A 144 21.28 9.00 19.88
C HIS A 144 21.87 9.38 18.51
N ALA A 145 22.00 10.70 18.28
CA ALA A 145 23.30 11.38 18.17
C ALA A 145 23.10 12.88 18.40
#